data_AF-A0A246ACN0-F1
#
_entry.id   AF-A0A246ACN0-F1
#
_cell.length_a   1.000
_cell.length_b   1.000
_cell.length_c   1.000
_cell.angle_alpha   90.00
_cell.angle_beta   90.00
_cell.angle_gamma   90.00
#
_symmetry.space_group_name_H-M   'P 1'
#
loop_
_entity.id
_entity.type
_entity.pdbx_description
1 polymer ?
#
loop_
_entity_poly.entity_id
_entity_poly.type
_entity_poly.pdbx_seq_one_letter_code
_entity_poly.pdbx_strand_id
1 'polypeptide(L)'
;MQRIDKKNKPDRLVMEFVDDRKDMTITTKVYYNFNDPKTDVQAIKNGAITHVEIMGDEKVDRQINNSGVKDVKSGPQDYAKDQATKKMDYGVRGQETGDLASNTFYVREGTAYNIGDIGNYLWGRGMSELGIGLGTAKTGAHYNNIVNGRDQKTSSYDFGLGTYGGPGFWDSPADQRAISNGYNNNKNPTVRKINWAELFRNPK
;
A
#
# COMPACT_ATOMS: atom_id res chain seq x y z
N MET A 1 -12.76 -24.54 11.91
CA MET A 1 -12.80 -24.05 10.51
C MET A 1 -11.77 -24.84 9.72
N GLN A 2 -12.19 -25.71 8.80
CA GLN A 2 -11.30 -26.61 8.06
C GLN A 2 -10.87 -25.94 6.74
N ARG A 3 -9.57 -25.90 6.43
CA ARG A 3 -9.09 -25.43 5.12
C ARG A 3 -9.64 -26.37 4.04
N ILE A 4 -10.35 -25.80 3.05
CA ILE A 4 -11.01 -26.55 1.97
C ILE A 4 -10.04 -26.86 0.81
N ASP A 5 -8.88 -26.18 0.74
CA ASP A 5 -7.93 -26.37 -0.34
C ASP A 5 -6.99 -27.58 -0.13
N LYS A 6 -7.17 -28.60 -0.97
CA LYS A 6 -6.34 -29.82 -1.05
C LYS A 6 -5.07 -29.66 -1.89
N LYS A 7 -4.83 -28.51 -2.54
CA LYS A 7 -3.71 -28.25 -3.48
C LYS A 7 -2.69 -27.22 -2.99
N ASN A 8 -2.82 -26.73 -1.75
CA ASN A 8 -1.89 -25.80 -1.11
C ASN A 8 -1.62 -24.51 -1.90
N LYS A 9 -2.63 -24.01 -2.61
CA LYS A 9 -2.62 -22.70 -3.25
C LYS A 9 -2.82 -21.62 -2.17
N PRO A 10 -2.26 -20.42 -2.37
CA PRO A 10 -2.50 -19.32 -1.44
C PRO A 10 -3.99 -18.99 -1.37
N ASP A 11 -4.45 -18.72 -0.14
CA ASP A 11 -5.83 -18.29 0.13
C ASP A 11 -6.17 -17.03 -0.70
N ARG A 12 -7.44 -16.86 -1.07
CA ARG A 12 -7.95 -15.71 -1.83
C ARG A 12 -9.09 -15.04 -1.09
N LEU A 13 -9.20 -13.73 -1.25
CA LEU A 13 -10.40 -13.01 -0.86
C LEU A 13 -11.49 -13.29 -1.89
N VAL A 14 -12.66 -13.71 -1.41
CA VAL A 14 -13.84 -13.95 -2.24
C VAL A 14 -14.92 -12.97 -1.83
N MET A 15 -15.36 -12.13 -2.77
CA MET A 15 -16.53 -11.29 -2.60
C MET A 15 -17.70 -11.92 -3.35
N GLU A 16 -18.80 -12.14 -2.64
CA GLU A 16 -20.04 -12.64 -3.21
C GLU A 16 -21.04 -11.49 -3.32
N PHE A 17 -21.50 -11.23 -4.54
CA PHE A 17 -22.53 -10.25 -4.86
C PHE A 17 -23.82 -10.98 -5.14
N VAL A 18 -24.88 -10.60 -4.44
CA VAL A 18 -26.23 -11.17 -4.59
C VAL A 18 -27.13 -10.09 -5.17
N ASP A 19 -27.66 -10.34 -6.36
CA ASP A 19 -28.70 -9.53 -7.01
C ASP A 19 -30.01 -10.31 -6.93
N ASP A 20 -30.81 -9.95 -5.91
CA ASP A 20 -32.14 -10.51 -5.69
C ASP A 20 -33.18 -9.73 -6.48
N ARG A 21 -33.70 -10.39 -7.51
CA ARG A 21 -34.82 -9.93 -8.32
C ARG A 21 -36.09 -10.68 -7.91
N LYS A 22 -37.23 -10.14 -8.33
CA LYS A 22 -38.56 -10.64 -7.94
C LYS A 22 -38.77 -12.15 -8.20
N ASP A 23 -38.09 -12.71 -9.20
CA ASP A 23 -38.21 -14.09 -9.67
C ASP A 23 -36.87 -14.85 -9.74
N MET A 24 -35.75 -14.22 -9.39
CA MET A 24 -34.42 -14.79 -9.57
C MET A 24 -33.39 -14.17 -8.62
N THR A 25 -32.55 -15.01 -8.03
CA THR A 25 -31.33 -14.59 -7.33
C THR A 25 -30.12 -14.87 -8.23
N ILE A 26 -29.36 -13.84 -8.55
CA ILE A 26 -28.07 -13.98 -9.25
C ILE A 26 -26.95 -13.81 -8.22
N THR A 27 -26.12 -14.84 -8.09
CA THR A 27 -24.92 -14.80 -7.25
C THR A 27 -23.67 -14.71 -8.12
N THR A 28 -22.91 -13.63 -7.98
CA THR A 28 -21.62 -13.42 -8.67
C THR A 28 -20.49 -13.49 -7.66
N LYS A 29 -19.48 -14.34 -7.93
CA LYS A 29 -18.27 -14.44 -7.11
C LYS A 29 -17.10 -13.78 -7.81
N VAL A 30 -16.45 -12.86 -7.11
CA VAL A 30 -15.22 -12.20 -7.55
C VAL A 30 -14.08 -12.59 -6.62
N TYR A 31 -12.91 -12.87 -7.20
CA TYR A 31 -11.74 -13.36 -6.50
C TYR A 31 -10.63 -12.34 -6.55
N TYR A 32 -10.04 -12.05 -5.41
CA TYR A 32 -8.89 -11.16 -5.26
C TYR A 32 -7.75 -11.91 -4.56
N ASN A 33 -6.51 -11.59 -4.95
CA ASN A 33 -5.34 -12.12 -4.27
C ASN A 33 -5.08 -11.29 -3.01
N PHE A 34 -4.64 -11.93 -1.93
CA PHE A 34 -4.02 -11.19 -0.82
C PHE A 34 -2.66 -10.69 -1.24
N ASN A 35 -2.29 -9.47 -0.81
CA ASN A 35 -0.93 -8.98 -1.02
C ASN A 35 0.03 -9.85 -0.22
N ASP A 36 -0.19 -10.09 1.06
CA ASP A 36 0.56 -11.07 1.86
C ASP A 36 -0.37 -12.16 2.37
N PRO A 37 -0.56 -13.27 1.62
CA PRO A 37 -1.49 -14.33 2.02
C PRO A 37 -1.24 -14.93 3.40
N LYS A 38 -0.01 -14.86 3.94
CA LYS A 38 0.28 -15.39 5.27
C LYS A 38 -0.19 -14.41 6.34
N THR A 39 0.25 -13.16 6.23
CA THR A 39 -0.03 -12.09 7.19
C THR A 39 -1.51 -11.68 7.14
N ASP A 40 -2.06 -11.50 5.94
CA ASP A 40 -3.43 -11.04 5.70
C ASP A 40 -4.47 -12.04 6.22
N VAL A 41 -4.27 -13.34 5.95
CA VAL A 41 -5.17 -14.39 6.44
C VAL A 41 -5.10 -14.50 7.97
N GLN A 42 -3.92 -14.29 8.56
CA GLN A 42 -3.80 -14.29 10.01
C GLN A 42 -4.49 -13.07 10.64
N ALA A 43 -4.39 -11.89 10.04
CA ALA A 43 -5.09 -10.68 10.47
C ALA A 43 -6.62 -10.86 10.48
N ILE A 44 -7.18 -11.56 9.46
CA ILE A 44 -8.60 -11.94 9.44
C ILE A 44 -8.94 -12.87 10.60
N LYS A 45 -8.14 -13.94 10.81
CA LYS A 45 -8.38 -14.91 11.89
C LYS A 45 -8.33 -14.27 13.28
N ASN A 46 -7.47 -13.27 13.44
CA ASN A 46 -7.36 -12.49 14.67
C ASN A 46 -8.53 -11.50 14.86
N GLY A 47 -9.43 -11.36 13.88
CA GLY A 47 -10.52 -10.39 13.90
C GLY A 47 -10.07 -8.94 13.71
N ALA A 48 -8.81 -8.72 13.31
CA ALA A 48 -8.27 -7.39 13.12
C ALA A 48 -8.75 -6.75 11.82
N ILE A 49 -8.98 -7.55 10.77
CA ILE A 49 -9.61 -7.12 9.52
C ILE A 49 -11.05 -7.61 9.49
N THR A 50 -11.99 -6.67 9.39
CA THR A 50 -13.44 -6.94 9.40
C THR A 50 -14.18 -6.35 8.21
N HIS A 51 -13.52 -5.49 7.42
CA HIS A 51 -14.13 -4.78 6.30
C HIS A 51 -13.30 -4.96 5.02
N VAL A 52 -13.96 -4.76 3.89
CA VAL A 52 -13.36 -4.75 2.56
C VAL A 52 -13.91 -3.55 1.80
N GLU A 53 -13.04 -2.80 1.14
CA GLU A 53 -13.40 -1.65 0.30
C GLU A 53 -12.73 -1.78 -1.07
N ILE A 54 -13.48 -1.56 -2.15
CA ILE A 54 -12.90 -1.44 -3.49
C ILE A 54 -12.36 -0.02 -3.65
N MET A 55 -11.05 0.13 -3.79
CA MET A 55 -10.39 1.43 -3.88
C MET A 55 -10.30 1.92 -5.33
N GLY A 56 -11.21 2.81 -5.70
CA GLY A 56 -11.26 3.47 -7.00
C GLY A 56 -10.17 4.53 -7.20
N ASP A 57 -10.01 4.99 -8.46
CA ASP A 57 -9.02 6.00 -8.85
C ASP A 57 -9.20 7.32 -8.08
N GLU A 58 -10.44 7.74 -7.81
CA GLU A 58 -10.74 8.97 -7.08
C GLU A 58 -10.10 9.01 -5.69
N LYS A 59 -10.18 7.88 -4.96
CA LYS A 59 -9.63 7.79 -3.60
C LYS A 59 -8.10 7.78 -3.64
N VAL A 60 -7.50 7.12 -4.63
CA VAL A 60 -6.06 7.16 -4.87
C VAL A 60 -5.63 8.60 -5.18
N ASP A 61 -6.27 9.26 -6.13
CA ASP A 61 -5.93 10.63 -6.51
C ASP A 61 -6.10 11.60 -5.34
N ARG A 62 -7.12 11.43 -4.50
CA ARG A 62 -7.29 12.22 -3.28
C ARG A 62 -6.12 12.05 -2.32
N GLN A 63 -5.69 10.82 -2.05
CA GLN A 63 -4.52 10.55 -1.21
C GLN A 63 -3.24 11.18 -1.79
N ILE A 64 -3.04 11.06 -3.10
CA ILE A 64 -1.90 11.66 -3.81
C ILE A 64 -1.96 13.19 -3.76
N ASN A 65 -3.11 13.81 -3.99
CA ASN A 65 -3.28 15.26 -3.93
C ASN A 65 -3.04 15.78 -2.50
N ASN A 66 -3.61 15.12 -1.49
CA ASN A 66 -3.42 15.48 -0.07
C ASN A 66 -1.95 15.38 0.35
N SER A 67 -1.19 14.46 -0.26
CA SER A 67 0.23 14.35 0.01
C SER A 67 1.05 15.52 -0.53
N GLY A 68 0.53 16.29 -1.50
CA GLY A 68 1.20 17.46 -2.09
C GLY A 68 2.26 17.14 -3.15
N VAL A 69 2.46 15.87 -3.50
CA VAL A 69 3.51 15.45 -4.45
C VAL A 69 3.35 16.04 -5.85
N LYS A 70 2.11 16.31 -6.30
CA LYS A 70 1.85 16.91 -7.62
C LYS A 70 2.24 18.39 -7.69
N ASP A 71 2.37 19.07 -6.56
CA ASP A 71 2.72 20.49 -6.48
C ASP A 71 4.24 20.74 -6.43
N VAL A 72 5.04 19.66 -6.35
CA VAL A 72 6.50 19.74 -6.22
C VAL A 72 7.15 20.10 -7.55
N LYS A 73 7.63 21.34 -7.65
CA LYS A 73 8.28 21.87 -8.86
C LYS A 73 9.78 21.59 -8.93
N SER A 74 10.46 21.55 -7.78
CA SER A 74 11.91 21.30 -7.65
C SER A 74 12.21 20.52 -6.36
N GLY A 75 13.32 19.79 -6.34
CA GLY A 75 13.73 18.97 -5.18
C GLY A 75 12.80 17.79 -4.85
N PRO A 76 12.40 16.95 -5.82
CA PRO A 76 11.48 15.83 -5.54
C PRO A 76 12.07 14.83 -4.53
N GLN A 77 13.38 14.58 -4.56
CA GLN A 77 14.02 13.68 -3.60
C GLN A 77 14.03 14.27 -2.17
N ASP A 78 14.30 15.56 -2.04
CA ASP A 78 14.28 16.25 -0.75
C ASP A 78 12.87 16.27 -0.16
N TYR A 79 11.88 16.53 -1.01
CA TYR A 79 10.47 16.45 -0.63
C TYR A 79 10.10 15.06 -0.13
N ALA A 80 10.40 14.02 -0.92
CA ALA A 80 10.08 12.64 -0.55
C ALA A 80 10.74 12.25 0.78
N LYS A 81 12.00 12.66 0.98
CA LYS A 81 12.74 12.41 2.22
C LYS A 81 12.12 13.13 3.42
N ASP A 82 11.78 14.41 3.28
CA ASP A 82 11.19 15.21 4.37
C ASP A 82 9.76 14.77 4.71
N GLN A 83 9.00 14.31 3.71
CA GLN A 83 7.60 13.96 3.85
C GLN A 83 7.33 12.47 4.09
N ALA A 84 8.36 11.62 4.10
CA ALA A 84 8.25 10.16 4.24
C ALA A 84 7.48 9.70 5.49
N THR A 85 7.57 10.45 6.59
CA THR A 85 6.83 10.21 7.86
C THR A 85 5.71 11.21 8.09
N LYS A 86 5.48 12.10 7.12
CA LYS A 86 4.52 13.20 7.19
C LYS A 86 3.47 12.96 6.12
N LYS A 87 3.39 13.81 5.10
CA LYS A 87 2.34 13.79 4.09
C LYS A 87 2.39 12.57 3.18
N MET A 88 3.53 11.89 3.07
CA MET A 88 3.70 10.67 2.29
C MET A 88 3.66 9.38 3.14
N ASP A 89 3.38 9.49 4.44
CA ASP A 89 3.00 8.34 5.27
C ASP A 89 1.52 8.02 5.02
N TYR A 90 1.22 7.47 3.85
CA TYR A 90 -0.16 7.34 3.35
C TYR A 90 -1.04 6.46 4.23
N GLY A 91 -0.47 5.46 4.92
CA GLY A 91 -1.23 4.63 5.86
C GLY A 91 -1.72 5.44 7.06
N VAL A 92 -0.79 6.12 7.75
CA VAL A 92 -1.12 6.97 8.91
C VAL A 92 -2.01 8.14 8.50
N ARG A 93 -1.65 8.86 7.43
CA ARG A 93 -2.40 10.04 6.99
C ARG A 93 -3.79 9.69 6.51
N GLY A 94 -3.94 8.56 5.81
CA GLY A 94 -5.26 8.06 5.43
C GLY A 94 -6.16 7.83 6.65
N GLN A 95 -5.62 7.31 7.75
CA GLN A 95 -6.40 7.16 9.00
C GLN A 95 -6.76 8.49 9.64
N GLU A 96 -5.80 9.40 9.74
CA GLU A 96 -6.03 10.72 10.33
C GLU A 96 -7.11 11.52 9.58
N THR A 97 -7.20 11.37 8.25
CA THR A 97 -8.25 12.01 7.45
C THR A 97 -9.55 11.21 7.39
N GLY A 98 -9.61 10.02 8.00
CA GLY A 98 -10.76 9.11 7.93
C GLY A 98 -10.97 8.44 6.57
N ASP A 99 -10.00 8.55 5.65
CA ASP A 99 -10.05 7.92 4.34
C ASP A 99 -9.66 6.45 4.41
N LEU A 100 -8.71 6.09 5.28
CA LEU A 100 -8.26 4.72 5.48
C LEU A 100 -8.56 4.24 6.89
N ALA A 101 -8.75 2.93 7.07
CA ALA A 101 -9.00 2.31 8.35
C ALA A 101 -8.15 1.05 8.50
N SER A 102 -7.63 0.81 9.71
CA SER A 102 -6.77 -0.35 9.97
C SER A 102 -7.51 -1.68 9.84
N ASN A 103 -8.82 -1.70 10.07
CA ASN A 103 -9.65 -2.91 10.01
C ASN A 103 -10.22 -3.22 8.62
N THR A 104 -9.67 -2.62 7.56
CA THR A 104 -10.18 -2.72 6.19
C THR A 104 -9.11 -3.25 5.23
N PHE A 105 -9.50 -4.20 4.38
CA PHE A 105 -8.76 -4.48 3.15
C PHE A 105 -9.17 -3.53 2.03
N TYR A 106 -8.19 -2.92 1.39
CA TYR A 106 -8.37 -2.11 0.19
C TYR A 106 -8.09 -2.97 -1.04
N VAL A 107 -9.13 -3.20 -1.85
CA VAL A 107 -9.05 -4.01 -3.06
C VAL A 107 -8.81 -3.11 -4.26
N ARG A 108 -7.70 -3.35 -4.96
CA ARG A 108 -7.31 -2.62 -6.16
C ARG A 108 -6.56 -3.52 -7.13
N GLU A 109 -6.92 -3.44 -8.41
CA GLU A 109 -6.25 -4.17 -9.50
C GLU A 109 -6.12 -5.68 -9.25
N GLY A 110 -7.17 -6.29 -8.68
CA GLY A 110 -7.18 -7.74 -8.40
C GLY A 110 -6.48 -8.15 -7.10
N THR A 111 -5.97 -7.19 -6.30
CA THR A 111 -5.21 -7.45 -5.07
C THR A 111 -5.84 -6.74 -3.87
N ALA A 112 -5.93 -7.42 -2.74
CA ALA A 112 -6.36 -6.88 -1.45
C ALA A 112 -5.13 -6.51 -0.62
N TYR A 113 -5.09 -5.27 -0.13
CA TYR A 113 -4.00 -4.71 0.66
C TYR A 113 -4.51 -4.34 2.06
N ASN A 114 -3.82 -4.77 3.11
CA ASN A 114 -4.05 -4.19 4.45
C ASN A 114 -3.57 -2.73 4.47
N ILE A 115 -3.76 -2.03 5.59
CA ILE A 115 -3.42 -0.61 5.69
C ILE A 115 -1.93 -0.29 5.45
N GLY A 116 -1.02 -1.16 5.89
CA GLY A 116 0.42 -0.98 5.64
C GLY A 116 0.74 -1.14 4.16
N ASP A 117 0.20 -2.20 3.57
CA ASP A 117 0.41 -2.51 2.16
C ASP A 117 -0.22 -1.47 1.21
N ILE A 118 -1.42 -0.95 1.51
CA ILE A 118 -2.02 0.10 0.69
C ILE A 118 -1.27 1.42 0.85
N GLY A 119 -0.69 1.69 2.03
CA GLY A 119 0.25 2.79 2.24
C GLY A 119 1.47 2.67 1.34
N ASN A 120 2.05 1.47 1.24
CA ASN A 120 3.17 1.15 0.35
C ASN A 120 2.79 1.27 -1.14
N TYR A 121 1.57 0.89 -1.52
CA TYR A 121 1.03 1.15 -2.85
C TYR A 121 0.99 2.65 -3.15
N LEU A 122 0.41 3.45 -2.26
CA LEU A 122 0.31 4.89 -2.41
C LEU A 122 1.68 5.58 -2.41
N TRP A 123 2.64 5.06 -1.63
CA TRP A 123 4.05 5.47 -1.70
C TRP A 123 4.63 5.26 -3.10
N GLY A 124 4.49 4.05 -3.66
CA GLY A 124 4.92 3.77 -5.03
C GLY A 124 4.30 4.74 -6.03
N ARG A 125 3.00 5.01 -5.89
CA ARG A 125 2.30 5.98 -6.73
C ARG A 125 2.85 7.40 -6.56
N GLY A 126 3.02 7.89 -5.34
CA GLY A 126 3.54 9.22 -5.04
C GLY A 126 4.97 9.43 -5.54
N MET A 127 5.83 8.42 -5.41
CA MET A 127 7.20 8.46 -5.96
C MET A 127 7.20 8.55 -7.49
N SER A 128 6.26 7.86 -8.15
CA SER A 128 6.06 7.96 -9.60
C SER A 128 5.60 9.36 -10.03
N GLU A 129 4.71 10.00 -9.27
CA GLU A 129 4.28 11.39 -9.52
C GLU A 129 5.42 12.40 -9.36
N LEU A 130 6.32 12.17 -8.39
CA LEU A 130 7.54 12.96 -8.21
C LEU A 130 8.60 12.71 -9.30
N GLY A 131 8.39 11.73 -10.19
CA GLY A 131 9.35 11.33 -11.20
C GLY A 131 10.59 10.62 -10.64
N ILE A 132 10.51 10.07 -9.42
CA ILE A 132 11.59 9.33 -8.78
C ILE A 132 11.53 7.87 -9.23
N GLY A 133 12.63 7.31 -9.73
CA GLY A 133 12.64 5.93 -10.25
C GLY A 133 12.22 4.86 -9.24
N LEU A 134 11.61 3.77 -9.74
CA LEU A 134 11.11 2.64 -8.93
C LEU A 134 12.18 2.03 -8.00
N GLY A 135 13.43 1.93 -8.45
CA GLY A 135 14.53 1.44 -7.60
C GLY A 135 14.71 2.29 -6.36
N THR A 136 14.70 3.62 -6.51
CA THR A 136 14.76 4.58 -5.40
C THR A 136 13.49 4.55 -4.56
N ALA A 137 12.30 4.38 -5.17
CA ALA A 137 11.05 4.24 -4.43
C ALA A 137 11.07 3.03 -3.48
N LYS A 138 11.57 1.90 -3.97
CA LYS A 138 11.75 0.67 -3.20
C LYS A 138 12.75 0.81 -2.07
N THR A 139 13.91 1.43 -2.34
CA THR A 139 14.94 1.68 -1.32
C THR A 139 14.53 2.74 -0.30
N GLY A 140 13.78 3.77 -0.72
CA GLY A 140 13.30 4.84 0.15
C GLY A 140 12.32 4.34 1.22
N ALA A 141 11.45 3.40 0.86
CA ALA A 141 10.56 2.74 1.81
C ALA A 141 11.35 1.98 2.91
N HIS A 142 12.46 1.32 2.52
CA HIS A 142 13.36 0.69 3.49
C HIS A 142 13.97 1.70 4.48
N TYR A 143 14.42 2.86 4.00
CA TYR A 143 15.05 3.87 4.86
C TYR A 143 14.04 4.46 5.86
N ASN A 144 12.79 4.64 5.45
CA ASN A 144 11.69 5.06 6.33
C ASN A 144 11.38 3.98 7.39
N ASN A 145 11.30 2.70 6.99
CA ASN A 145 11.03 1.59 7.90
C ASN A 145 12.18 1.31 8.90
N ILE A 146 13.44 1.52 8.48
CA ILE A 146 14.64 1.30 9.31
C ILE A 146 14.92 2.47 10.26
N VAL A 147 14.82 3.72 9.79
CA VAL A 147 15.11 4.91 10.63
C VAL A 147 14.03 5.14 11.68
N ASN A 148 12.79 4.75 11.40
CA ASN A 148 11.70 4.82 12.39
C ASN A 148 11.57 3.56 13.25
N GLY A 149 12.52 2.62 13.15
CA GLY A 149 12.55 1.31 13.81
C GLY A 149 11.42 1.05 14.80
N ARG A 150 10.21 0.75 14.31
CA ARG A 150 9.01 0.41 15.11
C ARG A 150 8.74 1.24 16.39
N ASP A 151 9.28 2.45 16.54
CA ASP A 151 8.88 3.39 17.59
C ASP A 151 7.65 4.23 17.15
N GLN A 152 7.06 3.87 16.00
CA GLN A 152 5.72 4.29 15.65
C GLN A 152 4.73 3.54 16.54
N LYS A 153 4.01 4.29 17.38
CA LYS A 153 2.81 3.88 18.13
C LYS A 153 2.08 2.73 17.40
N THR A 154 2.25 1.55 17.96
CA THR A 154 2.17 0.27 17.27
C THR A 154 0.77 -0.18 16.88
N SER A 155 -0.32 0.52 17.25
CA SER A 155 -1.68 0.00 17.07
C SER A 155 -2.21 0.00 15.63
N SER A 156 -1.80 0.96 14.78
CA SER A 156 -2.38 1.09 13.43
C SER A 156 -2.00 -0.07 12.49
N TYR A 157 -0.85 -0.69 12.75
CA TYR A 157 -0.32 -1.81 12.00
C TYR A 157 -0.22 -3.07 12.87
N ASP A 158 -0.78 -3.06 14.08
CA ASP A 158 -0.84 -4.26 14.92
C ASP A 158 -2.11 -5.04 14.60
N PHE A 159 -1.91 -6.16 13.92
CA PHE A 159 -2.96 -7.11 13.56
C PHE A 159 -3.00 -8.32 14.52
N GLY A 160 -2.39 -8.19 15.69
CA GLY A 160 -2.38 -9.21 16.74
C GLY A 160 -1.31 -10.28 16.57
N LEU A 161 -1.30 -11.19 17.54
CA LEU A 161 -0.30 -12.23 17.69
C LEU A 161 -0.21 -13.13 16.44
N GLY A 162 1.02 -13.46 16.05
CA GLY A 162 1.31 -14.36 14.94
C GLY A 162 1.18 -13.74 13.54
N THR A 163 0.78 -12.47 13.44
CA THR A 163 0.64 -11.79 12.13
C THR A 163 2.00 -11.42 11.55
N TYR A 164 2.89 -10.84 12.36
CA TYR A 164 4.27 -10.52 11.94
C TYR A 164 5.27 -11.47 12.58
N GLY A 165 6.32 -11.82 11.82
CA GLY A 165 7.53 -12.42 12.41
C GLY A 165 8.26 -11.42 13.32
N GLY A 166 9.24 -11.91 14.09
CA GLY A 166 10.16 -11.04 14.86
C GLY A 166 10.75 -9.93 13.98
N PRO A 167 11.25 -8.82 14.58
CA PRO A 167 11.69 -7.63 13.83
C PRO A 167 12.73 -8.00 12.76
N GLY A 168 12.27 -8.07 11.52
CA GLY A 168 13.05 -8.49 10.36
C GLY A 168 13.51 -7.27 9.58
N PHE A 169 14.82 -7.16 9.39
CA PHE A 169 15.55 -6.02 8.82
C PHE A 169 15.38 -5.80 7.31
N TRP A 170 14.33 -6.35 6.69
CA TRP A 170 14.11 -6.28 5.25
C TRP A 170 12.61 -6.17 4.99
N ASP A 171 12.19 -5.19 4.17
CA ASP A 171 10.79 -5.10 3.70
C ASP A 171 10.36 -6.49 3.22
N SER A 172 9.15 -6.86 3.60
CA SER A 172 8.58 -8.09 3.11
C SER A 172 8.51 -8.01 1.56
N PRO A 173 8.62 -9.14 0.84
CA PRO A 173 8.30 -9.16 -0.59
C PRO A 173 6.89 -8.62 -0.91
N ALA A 174 6.02 -8.44 0.09
CA ALA A 174 4.71 -7.83 -0.03
C ALA A 174 4.75 -6.31 -0.15
N ASP A 175 5.55 -5.64 0.68
CA ASP A 175 5.76 -4.19 0.62
C ASP A 175 6.31 -3.79 -0.75
N GLN A 176 7.34 -4.52 -1.20
CA GLN A 176 8.01 -4.29 -2.48
C GLN A 176 7.08 -4.49 -3.69
N ARG A 177 6.14 -5.42 -3.59
CA ARG A 177 5.11 -5.64 -4.61
C ARG A 177 4.06 -4.55 -4.59
N ALA A 178 3.59 -4.13 -3.42
CA ALA A 178 2.66 -3.01 -3.29
C ALA A 178 3.24 -1.74 -3.90
N ILE A 179 4.50 -1.39 -3.56
CA ILE A 179 5.23 -0.25 -4.14
C ILE A 179 5.29 -0.37 -5.66
N SER A 180 5.68 -1.54 -6.18
CA SER A 180 5.72 -1.77 -7.64
C SER A 180 4.36 -1.58 -8.30
N ASN A 181 3.29 -2.09 -7.71
CA ASN A 181 1.94 -1.99 -8.27
C ASN A 181 1.49 -0.53 -8.32
N GLY A 182 1.65 0.22 -7.22
CA GLY A 182 1.26 1.63 -7.17
C GLY A 182 2.10 2.53 -8.08
N TYR A 183 3.40 2.25 -8.18
CA TYR A 183 4.30 2.97 -9.09
C TYR A 183 3.87 2.84 -10.56
N ASN A 184 3.55 1.61 -10.96
CA ASN A 184 3.15 1.28 -12.34
C ASN A 184 1.70 1.68 -12.65
N ASN A 185 0.89 1.99 -11.64
CA ASN A 185 -0.46 2.50 -11.83
C ASN A 185 -0.51 3.97 -12.29
N ASN A 186 0.63 4.68 -12.29
CA ASN A 186 0.68 6.05 -12.83
C ASN A 186 0.47 6.08 -14.35
N LYS A 187 -0.71 6.56 -14.77
CA LYS A 187 -1.09 6.69 -16.18
C LYS A 187 -0.30 7.79 -16.91
N ASN A 188 0.36 8.70 -16.20
CA ASN A 188 1.19 9.79 -16.74
C ASN A 188 2.51 9.91 -15.96
N PRO A 189 3.47 8.99 -16.13
CA PRO A 189 4.75 9.10 -15.44
C PRO A 189 5.45 10.38 -15.90
N THR A 190 5.61 11.36 -15.00
CA THR A 190 6.43 12.54 -15.28
C THR A 190 7.89 12.10 -15.27
N VAL A 191 8.36 11.53 -16.38
CA VAL A 191 9.78 11.17 -16.54
C VAL A 191 10.57 12.45 -16.71
N ARG A 192 10.93 13.09 -15.59
CA ARG A 192 12.01 14.07 -15.58
C ARG A 192 13.29 13.30 -15.78
N LYS A 193 13.87 13.37 -16.99
CA LYS A 193 15.20 12.82 -17.28
C LYS A 193 16.18 13.39 -16.24
N ILE A 194 16.58 12.56 -15.28
CA ILE A 194 17.60 12.92 -14.30
C ILE A 194 18.91 13.12 -15.06
N ASN A 195 19.46 14.34 -15.00
CA ASN A 195 20.81 14.60 -15.46
C ASN A 195 21.78 14.18 -14.36
N TRP A 196 22.45 13.04 -14.57
CA TRP A 196 23.43 12.50 -13.64
C TRP A 196 24.58 13.47 -13.29
N ALA A 197 24.79 14.54 -14.07
CA ALA A 197 25.79 15.56 -13.79
C ALA A 197 25.44 16.50 -12.62
N GLU A 198 24.18 16.59 -12.19
CA GLU A 198 23.78 17.48 -11.08
C GLU A 198 24.01 16.85 -9.69
N LEU A 199 24.02 15.51 -9.58
CA LEU A 199 24.21 14.78 -8.31
C LEU A 199 25.68 14.75 -7.83
N PHE A 200 26.65 15.05 -8.70
CA PHE A 200 28.09 15.02 -8.38
C PHE A 200 28.75 16.40 -8.36
N ARG A 201 27.97 17.49 -8.44
CA ARG A 201 28.51 18.80 -8.10
C ARG A 201 28.60 18.90 -6.58
N ASN A 202 29.83 18.76 -6.07
CA ASN A 202 30.17 19.14 -4.71
C ASN A 202 29.63 20.56 -4.43
N PRO A 203 28.91 20.79 -3.31
CA PRO A 203 28.61 22.14 -2.89
C PRO A 203 29.93 22.86 -2.61
N LYS A 204 30.14 24.01 -3.25
CA LYS A 204 31.14 24.99 -2.82
C LYS A 204 30.60 25.77 -1.63
#